data_AF-A0A6H1C8R6-F1
#
_entry.id   AF-A0A6H1C8R6-F1
#
_cell.length_a   1.000
_cell.length_b   1.000
_cell.length_c   1.000
_cell.angle_alpha   90.00
_cell.angle_beta   90.00
_cell.angle_gamma   90.00
#
_symmetry.space_group_name_H-M   'P 1'
#
loop_
_entity.id
_entity.type
_entity.pdbx_description
1 polymer ?
#
loop_
_entity_poly.entity_id
_entity_poly.type
_entity_poly.pdbx_seq_one_letter_code
_entity_poly.pdbx_strand_id
1 'polypeptide(L)'
;MGSDLSRSTTVEVTRKYAGQYARASRKDKGRVRDEFCALTGPSQEQARHLLVKSATRTPNATRIDRRKAEPRNYSNDSREVLEHLWALSGGWCGPHLAAGMSPLLDALVNWSRWLDC
;
A
#
# COMPACT_ATOMS: atom_id res chain seq x y z
N MET A 1 10.72 -22.28 -11.62
CA MET A 1 12.05 -21.77 -11.25
C MET A 1 12.18 -20.38 -11.85
N GLY A 2 11.90 -19.35 -11.04
CA GLY A 2 12.02 -17.95 -11.49
C GLY A 2 13.48 -17.53 -11.36
N SER A 3 14.00 -16.89 -12.41
CA SER A 3 15.32 -16.27 -12.43
C SER A 3 15.49 -15.36 -11.21
N ASP A 4 16.61 -15.52 -10.49
CA ASP A 4 16.94 -14.74 -9.30
C ASP A 4 17.43 -13.34 -9.71
N LEU A 5 16.54 -12.59 -10.39
CA LEU A 5 16.81 -11.24 -10.83
C LEU A 5 16.65 -10.30 -9.65
N SER A 6 17.69 -9.53 -9.38
CA SER A 6 17.62 -8.42 -8.43
C SER A 6 16.42 -7.51 -8.77
N ARG A 7 15.76 -7.00 -7.72
CA ARG A 7 14.57 -6.15 -7.85
C ARG A 7 14.81 -4.95 -8.76
N SER A 8 16.02 -4.39 -8.76
CA SER A 8 16.41 -3.28 -9.65
C SER A 8 16.38 -3.71 -11.13
N THR A 9 16.99 -4.84 -11.45
CA THR A 9 17.02 -5.41 -12.80
C THR A 9 15.60 -5.70 -13.30
N THR A 10 14.75 -6.28 -12.47
CA THR A 10 13.34 -6.53 -12.81
C THR A 10 12.58 -5.24 -13.13
N VAL A 11 12.84 -4.16 -12.40
CA VAL A 11 12.23 -2.85 -12.68
C VAL A 11 12.70 -2.28 -14.03
N GLU A 12 13.98 -2.40 -14.35
CA GLU A 12 14.53 -1.94 -15.63
C GLU A 12 13.99 -2.73 -16.82
N VAL A 13 13.97 -4.06 -16.72
CA VAL A 13 13.38 -4.95 -17.72
C VAL A 13 11.91 -4.59 -17.92
N THR A 14 11.13 -4.45 -16.83
CA THR A 14 9.71 -4.08 -16.92
C THR A 14 9.51 -2.74 -17.64
N ARG A 15 10.36 -1.73 -17.39
CA ARG A 15 10.27 -0.43 -18.08
C ARG A 15 10.52 -0.55 -19.59
N LYS A 16 11.52 -1.34 -20.00
CA LYS A 16 11.82 -1.59 -21.42
C LYS A 16 10.66 -2.30 -22.11
N TYR A 17 10.17 -3.39 -21.52
CA TYR A 17 9.04 -4.15 -22.07
C TYR A 17 7.74 -3.34 -22.06
N ALA A 18 7.53 -2.46 -21.08
CA ALA A 18 6.35 -1.59 -21.04
C ALA A 18 6.29 -0.61 -22.22
N GLY A 19 7.43 -0.03 -22.60
CA GLY A 19 7.52 0.83 -23.78
C GLY A 19 7.22 0.07 -25.09
N GLN A 20 7.73 -1.16 -25.21
CA GLN A 20 7.44 -2.03 -26.35
C GLN A 20 5.96 -2.45 -26.38
N TYR A 21 5.41 -2.86 -25.23
CA TYR A 21 4.01 -3.27 -25.08
C TYR A 21 3.03 -2.13 -25.41
N ALA A 22 3.35 -0.89 -25.03
CA ALA A 22 2.54 0.28 -25.34
C ALA A 22 2.46 0.56 -26.85
N ARG A 23 3.56 0.35 -27.57
CA ARG A 23 3.67 0.58 -29.02
C ARG A 23 3.24 -0.62 -29.87
N ALA A 24 3.19 -1.81 -29.28
CA ALA A 24 2.87 -3.06 -29.98
C ALA A 24 1.42 -3.10 -30.50
N SER A 25 1.22 -3.77 -31.63
CA SER A 25 -0.11 -4.05 -32.17
C SER A 25 -0.87 -5.03 -31.27
N ARG A 26 -2.20 -5.17 -31.47
CA ARG A 26 -3.02 -6.14 -30.71
C ARG A 26 -2.50 -7.58 -30.84
N LYS A 27 -1.92 -7.92 -31.99
CA LYS A 27 -1.34 -9.25 -32.26
C LYS A 27 0.00 -9.45 -31.55
N ASP A 28 0.83 -8.41 -31.48
CA ASP A 28 2.18 -8.51 -30.93
C ASP A 28 2.22 -8.41 -29.40
N LYS A 29 1.22 -7.77 -28.78
CA LYS A 29 1.09 -7.66 -27.32
C LYS A 29 1.10 -9.01 -26.61
N GLY A 30 0.55 -10.07 -27.23
CA GLY A 30 0.61 -11.43 -26.70
C GLY A 30 2.03 -11.95 -26.59
N ARG A 31 2.81 -11.82 -27.68
CA ARG A 31 4.22 -12.27 -27.74
C ARG A 31 5.10 -11.54 -26.73
N VAL A 32 4.97 -10.20 -26.66
CA VAL A 32 5.72 -9.37 -25.70
C VAL A 32 5.45 -9.78 -24.26
N ARG A 33 4.21 -10.15 -23.94
CA ARG A 33 3.81 -10.62 -22.61
C ARG A 33 4.38 -12.00 -22.30
N ASP A 34 4.33 -12.93 -23.25
CA ASP A 34 4.83 -14.29 -23.08
C ASP A 34 6.35 -14.31 -22.88
N GLU A 35 7.08 -13.48 -23.64
CA GLU A 35 8.52 -13.29 -23.50
C GLU A 35 8.89 -12.70 -22.12
N PHE A 36 8.15 -11.69 -21.66
CA PHE A 36 8.34 -11.12 -20.33
C PHE A 36 8.06 -12.14 -19.21
N CYS A 37 7.03 -12.97 -19.35
CA CYS A 37 6.73 -14.07 -18.43
C CYS A 37 7.85 -15.10 -18.38
N ALA A 38 8.41 -15.49 -19.53
CA ALA A 38 9.53 -16.42 -19.61
C ALA A 38 10.79 -15.86 -18.92
N LEU A 39 11.03 -14.55 -19.03
CA LEU A 39 12.21 -13.89 -18.46
C LEU A 39 12.11 -13.59 -16.95
N THR A 40 10.94 -13.20 -16.48
CA THR A 40 10.75 -12.61 -15.13
C THR A 40 9.98 -13.55 -14.19
N GLY A 41 9.28 -14.55 -14.71
CA GLY A 41 8.48 -15.50 -13.93
C GLY A 41 7.06 -15.11 -13.46
N PRO A 42 6.49 -13.90 -13.67
CA PRO A 42 5.11 -13.63 -13.26
C PRO A 42 4.11 -14.33 -14.18
N SER A 43 2.89 -14.54 -13.68
CA SER A 43 1.81 -15.06 -14.52
C SER A 43 1.44 -14.09 -15.63
N GLN A 44 0.83 -14.61 -16.70
CA GLN A 44 0.46 -13.83 -17.88
C GLN A 44 -0.43 -12.62 -17.54
N GLU A 45 -1.36 -12.76 -16.59
CA GLU A 45 -2.21 -11.66 -16.15
C GLU A 45 -1.43 -10.62 -15.33
N GLN A 46 -0.57 -11.08 -14.41
CA GLN A 46 0.29 -10.19 -13.63
C GLN A 46 1.24 -9.40 -14.54
N ALA A 47 1.83 -10.04 -15.55
CA ALA A 47 2.64 -9.40 -16.57
C ALA A 47 1.87 -8.30 -17.30
N ARG A 48 0.62 -8.56 -17.72
CA ARG A 48 -0.23 -7.54 -18.35
C ARG A 48 -0.40 -6.33 -17.42
N HIS A 49 -0.73 -6.55 -16.16
CA HIS A 49 -0.91 -5.47 -15.19
C HIS A 49 0.37 -4.67 -14.97
N LEU A 50 1.52 -5.34 -14.83
CA LEU A 50 2.83 -4.69 -14.64
C LEU A 50 3.21 -3.83 -15.83
N LEU A 51 3.06 -4.35 -17.06
CA LEU A 51 3.39 -3.64 -18.29
C LEU A 51 2.48 -2.44 -18.50
N VAL A 52 1.17 -2.59 -18.30
CA VAL A 52 0.21 -1.47 -18.41
C VAL A 52 0.50 -0.39 -17.36
N LYS A 53 0.69 -0.79 -16.09
CA LYS A 53 1.00 0.14 -14.99
C LYS A 53 2.33 0.86 -15.20
N SER A 54 3.32 0.18 -15.78
CA SER A 54 4.61 0.79 -16.08
C SER A 54 4.55 1.68 -17.33
N ALA A 55 3.71 1.37 -18.31
CA ALA A 55 3.52 2.18 -19.51
C ALA A 55 2.77 3.50 -19.22
N THR A 56 1.83 3.48 -18.28
CA THR A 56 1.07 4.68 -17.86
C THR A 56 1.80 5.52 -16.81
N ARG A 57 2.93 5.03 -16.27
CA ARG A 57 3.68 5.74 -15.25
C ARG A 57 4.53 6.84 -15.89
N THR A 58 4.17 8.09 -15.62
CA THR A 58 5.02 9.22 -15.96
C THR A 58 6.33 9.15 -15.15
N PRO A 59 7.51 9.15 -15.79
CA PRO A 59 8.79 9.18 -15.09
C PRO A 59 8.89 10.50 -14.30
N ASN A 60 9.37 10.40 -13.05
CA ASN A 60 9.55 11.53 -12.13
C ASN A 60 8.28 12.35 -11.79
N ALA A 61 7.08 11.82 -12.05
CA ALA A 61 5.88 12.46 -11.55
C ALA A 61 5.82 12.36 -10.02
N THR A 62 5.78 13.53 -9.36
CA THR A 62 5.46 13.63 -7.94
C THR A 62 4.05 13.11 -7.72
N ARG A 63 3.92 12.10 -6.86
CA ARG A 63 2.60 11.66 -6.40
C ARG A 63 2.08 12.73 -5.44
N ILE A 64 1.31 13.66 -5.98
CA ILE A 64 0.57 14.61 -5.16
C ILE A 64 -0.62 13.87 -4.57
N ASP A 65 -0.63 13.70 -3.25
CA ASP A 65 -1.83 13.24 -2.56
C ASP A 65 -2.89 14.34 -2.66
N ARG A 66 -3.94 14.08 -3.45
CA ARG A 66 -5.05 15.02 -3.67
C ARG A 66 -6.18 14.85 -2.66
N ARG A 67 -6.04 13.94 -1.69
CA ARG A 67 -7.07 13.77 -0.65
C ARG A 67 -7.17 15.05 0.16
N LYS A 68 -8.38 15.60 0.25
CA LYS A 68 -8.66 16.68 1.20
C LYS A 68 -8.62 16.09 2.59
N ALA A 69 -7.83 16.71 3.47
CA ALA A 69 -7.94 16.43 4.90
C ALA A 69 -9.35 16.84 5.34
N GLU A 70 -10.07 15.93 5.98
CA GLU A 70 -11.34 16.25 6.61
C GLU A 70 -11.12 17.25 7.76
N PRO A 71 -12.12 18.10 8.05
CA PRO A 71 -12.06 18.98 9.21
C PRO A 71 -11.81 18.18 10.49
N ARG A 72 -10.99 18.72 11.38
CA ARG A 72 -10.63 18.06 12.65
C ARG A 72 -11.87 18.03 13.56
N ASN A 73 -12.34 16.83 13.89
CA ASN A 73 -13.49 16.63 14.79
C ASN A 73 -13.12 16.72 16.28
N TYR A 74 -11.84 16.52 16.63
CA TYR A 74 -11.36 16.48 18.01
C TYR A 74 -10.49 17.69 18.34
N SER A 75 -10.59 18.18 19.58
CA SER A 75 -9.65 19.15 20.15
C SER A 75 -8.24 18.56 20.27
N ASN A 76 -7.23 19.42 20.43
CA ASN A 76 -5.84 18.96 20.58
C ASN A 76 -5.65 18.04 21.79
N ASP A 77 -6.28 18.37 22.92
CA ASP A 77 -6.19 17.58 24.16
C ASP A 77 -6.81 16.19 23.95
N SER A 78 -7.98 16.13 23.31
CA SER A 78 -8.62 14.86 22.93
C SER A 78 -7.72 14.01 22.02
N ARG A 79 -6.93 14.66 21.16
CA ARG A 79 -6.02 14.00 20.23
C ARG A 79 -4.82 13.39 20.95
N GLU A 80 -4.24 14.11 21.91
CA GLU A 80 -3.13 13.61 22.71
C GLU A 80 -3.54 12.35 23.48
N VAL A 81 -4.73 12.37 24.10
CA VAL A 81 -5.30 11.19 24.78
C VAL A 81 -5.49 10.03 23.80
N LEU A 82 -6.01 10.30 22.59
CA LEU A 82 -6.23 9.27 21.57
C LEU A 82 -4.91 8.67 21.05
N GLU A 83 -3.84 9.47 20.92
CA GLU A 83 -2.51 9.00 20.51
C GLU A 83 -1.92 8.03 21.54
N HIS A 84 -2.06 8.33 22.83
CA HIS A 84 -1.62 7.42 23.91
C HIS A 84 -2.41 6.13 23.92
N LEU A 85 -3.74 6.22 23.81
CA LEU A 85 -4.62 5.04 23.74
C LEU A 85 -4.30 4.16 22.54
N TRP A 86 -4.02 4.77 21.38
CA TRP A 86 -3.62 4.05 20.19
C TRP A 86 -2.29 3.30 20.40
N ALA A 87 -1.30 3.94 21.04
CA ALA A 87 -0.03 3.30 21.37
C ALA A 87 -0.23 2.13 22.35
N LEU A 88 -1.04 2.31 23.39
CA LEU A 88 -1.37 1.25 24.37
C LEU A 88 -2.11 0.08 23.74
N SER A 89 -2.96 0.33 22.73
CA SER A 89 -3.68 -0.71 21.99
C SER A 89 -2.80 -1.56 21.06
N GLY A 90 -1.52 -1.20 20.87
CA GLY A 90 -0.64 -1.88 19.92
C GLY A 90 -0.84 -1.43 18.47
N GLY A 91 -1.39 -0.22 18.27
CA GLY A 91 -1.53 0.38 16.95
C GLY A 91 -2.76 -0.04 16.17
N TRP A 92 -3.86 -0.39 16.83
CA TRP A 92 -5.11 -0.75 16.16
C TRP A 92 -5.63 0.37 15.26
N CYS A 93 -6.13 0.01 14.08
CA CYS A 93 -6.63 0.97 13.11
C CYS A 93 -8.01 0.56 12.55
N GLY A 94 -8.77 1.59 12.16
CA GLY A 94 -10.09 1.44 11.54
C GLY A 94 -11.06 0.59 12.38
N PRO A 95 -11.61 -0.51 11.83
CA PRO A 95 -12.65 -1.28 12.51
C PRO A 95 -12.18 -1.95 13.80
N HIS A 96 -10.90 -2.30 13.91
CA HIS A 96 -10.34 -2.91 15.13
C HIS A 96 -10.27 -1.91 16.28
N LEU A 97 -9.92 -0.65 15.98
CA LEU A 97 -9.91 0.41 16.99
C LEU A 97 -11.33 0.69 17.47
N ALA A 98 -12.29 0.83 16.55
CA ALA A 98 -13.68 1.10 16.91
C ALA A 98 -14.30 0.00 17.78
N ALA A 99 -14.02 -1.27 17.47
CA ALA A 99 -14.52 -2.40 18.26
C ALA A 99 -13.83 -2.53 19.63
N GLY A 100 -12.54 -2.21 19.71
CA GLY A 100 -11.73 -2.36 20.92
C GLY A 100 -11.74 -1.15 21.86
N MET A 101 -12.28 0.00 21.45
CA MET A 101 -12.13 1.26 22.19
C MET A 101 -12.81 1.25 23.55
N SER A 102 -14.09 0.88 23.60
CA SER A 102 -14.87 0.83 24.85
C SER A 102 -14.24 -0.08 25.91
N PRO A 103 -13.95 -1.36 25.63
CA PRO A 103 -13.36 -2.24 26.64
C PRO A 103 -11.96 -1.79 27.08
N LEU A 104 -11.18 -1.18 26.19
CA LEU A 104 -9.87 -0.61 26.55
C LEU A 104 -10.00 0.57 27.52
N LEU A 105 -10.95 1.48 27.26
CA LEU A 105 -11.21 2.62 28.15
C LEU A 105 -11.73 2.16 29.51
N ASP A 106 -12.66 1.20 29.54
CA ASP A 106 -13.20 0.65 30.79
C ASP A 106 -12.09 0.00 31.63
N ALA A 107 -11.18 -0.74 30.99
CA ALA A 107 -10.03 -1.32 31.68
C ALA A 107 -9.14 -0.24 32.30
N LEU A 108 -8.84 0.84 31.57
CA LEU A 108 -7.98 1.93 32.05
C LEU A 108 -8.61 2.72 33.20
N VAL A 109 -9.91 3.03 33.12
CA VAL A 109 -10.64 3.71 34.20
C VAL A 109 -10.70 2.83 35.46
N ASN A 110 -10.90 1.53 35.29
CA ASN A 110 -10.87 0.61 36.43
C ASN A 110 -9.47 0.48 37.02
N TRP A 111 -8.43 0.52 36.19
CA TRP A 111 -7.04 0.46 36.65
C TRP A 111 -6.65 1.72 37.44
N SER A 112 -7.07 2.90 37.01
CA SER A 112 -6.77 4.15 37.74
C SER A 112 -7.40 4.16 39.13
N ARG A 113 -8.64 3.65 39.26
CA ARG A 113 -9.34 3.53 40.56
C ARG A 113 -8.59 2.66 41.58
N TRP A 114 -7.82 1.68 41.11
CA TRP A 114 -6.97 0.85 41.96
C TRP A 114 -5.68 1.54 42.41
N LEU A 115 -5.18 2.50 41.63
CA LEU A 115 -3.97 3.28 41.95
C LEU A 115 -4.25 4.41 42.95
N ASP A 116 -5.51 4.85 43.04
CA ASP A 116 -5.95 5.90 43.97
C ASP A 116 -6.32 5.36 45.38
N CYS A 117 -6.07 4.07 45.66
CA CYS A 117 -6.26 3.40 46.95
C CYS A 117 -4.90 3.03 47.57
#